data_AF-A0A957CJ32-F1
#
_entry.id   AF-A0A957CJ32-F1
#
_cell.length_a   1.000
_cell.length_b   1.000
_cell.length_c   1.000
_cell.angle_alpha   90.00
_cell.angle_beta   90.00
_cell.angle_gamma   90.00
#
_symmetry.space_group_name_H-M   'P 1'
#
loop_
_entity.id
_entity.type
_entity.pdbx_description
1 polymer ?
#
loop_
_entity_poly.entity_id
_entity_poly.type
_entity_poly.pdbx_seq_one_letter_code
_entity_poly.pdbx_strand_id
1 'polypeptide(L)'
;MPKIIVYHNPNFLDYRGNHSQIVPPTQPVATVTVPEGLSLTKMLAFAYAQTQHAHSSWFNNPPVMAHLRSTSAGDLIADSDGNLYVVESFGFQPYQPKAIRPVHKLAEAYRLLETACTELLNAVELVEVAVNDGNLHSLLTAVHQALAAIRHSLVAEGYPDSESPVLWDKAQPGDLVGNADVGLFRVVARRLRPKWRAKRLLAHIPTGQIWIDSPRTWAVLVPISETEPPSERV
;
A
#
# COMPACT_ATOMS: atom_id res chain seq x y z
N MET A 1 -7.30 -36.83 6.15
CA MET A 1 -8.00 -35.93 5.21
C MET A 1 -7.29 -34.60 5.10
N PRO A 2 -6.87 -34.19 3.88
CA PRO A 2 -6.23 -32.90 3.65
C PRO A 2 -7.14 -31.73 4.02
N LYS A 3 -6.53 -30.61 4.42
CA LYS A 3 -7.22 -29.36 4.71
C LYS A 3 -6.83 -28.30 3.68
N ILE A 4 -7.82 -27.53 3.26
CA ILE A 4 -7.65 -26.34 2.43
C ILE A 4 -8.06 -25.14 3.26
N ILE A 5 -7.22 -24.10 3.29
CA ILE A 5 -7.47 -22.88 4.06
C ILE A 5 -7.82 -21.76 3.09
N VAL A 6 -8.90 -21.03 3.36
CA VAL A 6 -9.34 -19.90 2.54
C VAL A 6 -9.00 -18.60 3.25
N TYR A 7 -8.46 -17.63 2.53
CA TYR A 7 -8.18 -16.28 3.01
C TYR A 7 -8.91 -15.25 2.15
N HIS A 8 -9.41 -14.22 2.81
CA HIS A 8 -10.10 -13.14 2.13
C HIS A 8 -9.15 -12.05 1.67
N ASN A 9 -9.27 -11.65 0.40
CA ASN A 9 -8.63 -10.43 -0.11
C ASN A 9 -9.59 -9.23 0.04
N PRO A 10 -9.28 -8.23 0.89
CA PRO A 10 -10.15 -7.07 1.07
C PRO A 10 -10.36 -6.27 -0.22
N ASN A 11 -9.46 -6.38 -1.20
CA ASN A 11 -9.54 -5.69 -2.49
C ASN A 11 -10.23 -6.53 -3.59
N PHE A 12 -10.93 -7.61 -3.25
CA PHE A 12 -11.52 -8.53 -4.24
C PHE A 12 -12.46 -7.84 -5.25
N LEU A 13 -13.14 -6.75 -4.87
CA LEU A 13 -14.00 -5.98 -5.79
C LEU A 13 -13.20 -5.29 -6.91
N ASP A 14 -11.97 -4.88 -6.59
CA ASP A 14 -11.05 -4.23 -7.52
C ASP A 14 -10.21 -5.25 -8.30
N TYR A 15 -10.26 -6.53 -7.91
CA TYR A 15 -9.53 -7.59 -8.57
C TYR A 15 -9.98 -7.76 -10.02
N ARG A 16 -9.04 -7.63 -10.95
CA ARG A 16 -9.23 -7.80 -12.40
C ARG A 16 -8.18 -8.72 -13.00
N GLY A 17 -7.78 -9.76 -12.26
CA GLY A 17 -6.67 -10.64 -12.65
C GLY A 17 -5.27 -10.07 -12.33
N ASN A 18 -5.19 -8.94 -11.61
CA ASN A 18 -3.92 -8.34 -11.24
C ASN A 18 -3.52 -8.78 -9.84
N HIS A 19 -2.54 -9.68 -9.74
CA HIS A 19 -2.05 -10.25 -8.48
C HIS A 19 -1.43 -9.20 -7.54
N SER A 20 -1.05 -8.02 -8.05
CA SER A 20 -0.67 -6.88 -7.21
C SER A 20 -1.84 -6.30 -6.40
N GLN A 21 -3.09 -6.63 -6.73
CA GLN A 21 -4.23 -6.18 -5.92
C GLN A 21 -4.51 -7.10 -4.74
N ILE A 22 -3.77 -8.21 -4.61
CA ILE A 22 -3.99 -9.21 -3.58
C ILE A 22 -3.13 -8.85 -2.36
N VAL A 23 -3.82 -8.51 -1.27
CA VAL A 23 -3.17 -8.28 0.02
C VAL A 23 -2.69 -9.62 0.58
N PRO A 24 -1.49 -9.68 1.20
CA PRO A 24 -1.02 -10.88 1.88
C PRO A 24 -2.08 -11.43 2.86
N PRO A 25 -2.24 -12.76 2.94
CA PRO A 25 -3.24 -13.37 3.80
C PRO A 25 -2.89 -13.12 5.28
N THR A 26 -3.81 -12.52 6.03
CA THR A 26 -3.62 -12.23 7.46
C THR A 26 -4.36 -13.21 8.36
N GLN A 27 -5.62 -13.52 8.05
CA GLN A 27 -6.46 -14.44 8.82
C GLN A 27 -7.31 -15.33 7.92
N PRO A 28 -7.45 -16.63 8.26
CA PRO A 28 -8.29 -17.54 7.49
C PRO A 28 -9.78 -17.20 7.67
N VAL A 29 -10.54 -17.24 6.58
CA VAL A 29 -12.00 -17.04 6.59
C VAL A 29 -12.80 -18.34 6.55
N ALA A 30 -12.18 -19.43 6.12
CA ALA A 30 -12.73 -20.77 6.22
C ALA A 30 -11.61 -21.83 6.21
N THR A 31 -11.87 -22.97 6.85
CA THR A 31 -11.08 -24.19 6.66
C THR A 31 -11.98 -25.28 6.12
N VAL A 32 -11.59 -25.94 5.03
CA VAL A 32 -12.36 -27.01 4.39
C VAL A 32 -11.61 -28.33 4.48
N THR A 33 -12.28 -29.36 5.00
CA THR A 33 -11.76 -30.73 4.98
C THR A 33 -12.11 -31.39 3.64
N VAL A 34 -11.10 -31.90 2.93
CA VAL A 34 -11.24 -32.39 1.55
C VAL A 34 -11.07 -33.92 1.52
N PRO A 35 -11.82 -34.65 0.66
CA PRO A 35 -11.62 -36.08 0.45
C PRO A 35 -10.19 -36.43 0.00
N GLU A 36 -9.72 -37.59 0.43
CA GLU A 36 -8.42 -38.12 0.00
C GLU A 36 -8.46 -38.64 -1.44
N GLY A 37 -7.28 -38.72 -2.09
CA GLY A 37 -7.13 -39.25 -3.45
C GLY A 37 -7.49 -38.27 -4.57
N LEU A 38 -7.83 -37.02 -4.25
CA LEU A 38 -8.04 -35.96 -5.23
C LEU A 38 -6.72 -35.33 -5.67
N SER A 39 -6.60 -34.96 -6.95
CA SER A 39 -5.52 -34.09 -7.40
C SER A 39 -5.68 -32.68 -6.82
N LEU A 40 -4.58 -31.93 -6.70
CA LEU A 40 -4.59 -30.57 -6.15
C LEU A 40 -5.67 -29.68 -6.77
N THR A 41 -5.77 -29.62 -8.10
CA THR A 41 -6.80 -28.82 -8.79
C THR A 41 -8.22 -29.23 -8.38
N LYS A 42 -8.48 -30.52 -8.20
CA LYS A 42 -9.77 -31.02 -7.73
C LYS A 42 -10.01 -30.70 -6.25
N MET A 43 -8.96 -30.71 -5.43
CA MET A 43 -9.06 -30.30 -4.02
C MET A 43 -9.42 -28.82 -3.89
N LEU A 44 -8.75 -27.94 -4.66
CA LEU A 44 -9.06 -26.51 -4.70
C LEU A 44 -10.48 -26.24 -5.21
N ALA A 45 -10.89 -26.92 -6.29
CA ALA A 45 -12.24 -26.81 -6.84
C ALA A 45 -13.32 -27.31 -5.85
N PHE A 46 -13.04 -28.41 -5.14
CA PHE A 46 -13.92 -28.92 -4.10
C PHE A 46 -14.07 -27.90 -2.96
N ALA A 47 -12.96 -27.39 -2.43
CA ALA A 47 -12.98 -26.39 -1.36
C ALA A 47 -13.73 -25.12 -1.79
N TYR A 48 -13.46 -24.60 -2.99
CA TYR A 48 -14.18 -23.47 -3.55
C TYR A 48 -15.69 -23.74 -3.60
N ALA A 49 -16.13 -24.87 -4.17
CA ALA A 49 -17.54 -25.23 -4.26
C ALA A 49 -18.24 -25.30 -2.89
N GLN A 50 -17.56 -25.85 -1.87
CA GLN A 50 -18.10 -25.93 -0.50
C GLN A 50 -18.29 -24.56 0.16
N THR A 51 -17.59 -23.53 -0.31
CA THR A 51 -17.67 -22.15 0.20
C THR A 51 -18.59 -21.25 -0.63
N GLN A 52 -19.30 -21.80 -1.62
CA GLN A 52 -20.30 -21.08 -2.42
C GLN A 52 -21.73 -21.35 -1.95
N HIS A 53 -22.61 -20.37 -2.14
CA HIS A 53 -24.06 -20.51 -1.90
C HIS A 53 -24.79 -21.25 -3.03
N ALA A 54 -24.23 -22.34 -3.55
CA ALA A 54 -24.75 -23.00 -4.76
C ALA A 54 -26.04 -23.82 -4.51
N HIS A 55 -26.10 -24.54 -3.39
CA HIS A 55 -27.22 -25.45 -3.06
C HIS A 55 -27.82 -25.18 -1.68
N SER A 56 -27.03 -24.63 -0.76
CA SER A 56 -27.38 -24.30 0.61
C SER A 56 -26.51 -23.15 1.08
N SER A 57 -26.83 -22.56 2.23
CA SER A 57 -25.92 -21.64 2.91
C SER A 57 -24.59 -22.34 3.21
N TRP A 58 -23.48 -21.84 2.66
CA TRP A 58 -22.18 -22.53 2.73
C TRP A 58 -21.69 -22.76 4.17
N PHE A 59 -22.05 -21.90 5.12
CA PHE A 59 -21.71 -22.04 6.53
C PHE A 59 -22.41 -23.22 7.22
N ASN A 60 -23.39 -23.85 6.57
CA ASN A 60 -24.03 -25.08 7.04
C ASN A 60 -23.40 -26.34 6.42
N ASN A 61 -22.39 -26.21 5.56
CA ASN A 61 -21.76 -27.36 4.92
C ASN A 61 -20.85 -28.07 5.94
N PRO A 62 -21.09 -29.36 6.27
CA PRO A 62 -20.30 -30.09 7.27
C PRO A 62 -18.78 -30.07 7.05
N PRO A 63 -18.27 -30.06 5.80
CA PRO A 63 -16.83 -29.97 5.55
C PRO A 63 -16.19 -28.61 5.90
N VAL A 64 -16.99 -27.57 6.15
CA VAL A 64 -16.53 -26.19 6.29
C VAL A 64 -16.56 -25.76 7.76
N MET A 65 -15.41 -25.29 8.24
CA MET A 65 -15.32 -24.49 9.46
C MET A 65 -15.30 -23.01 9.05
N ALA A 66 -16.42 -22.32 9.26
CA ALA A 66 -16.63 -20.94 8.82
C ALA A 66 -16.06 -19.93 9.84
N HIS A 67 -15.44 -18.85 9.33
CA HIS A 67 -14.97 -17.75 10.16
C HIS A 67 -15.55 -16.38 9.76
N LEU A 68 -15.79 -16.11 8.47
CA LEU A 68 -16.26 -14.77 8.05
C LEU A 68 -17.22 -14.71 6.85
N ARG A 69 -16.90 -15.32 5.70
CA ARG A 69 -17.64 -15.12 4.43
C ARG A 69 -17.40 -16.22 3.38
N SER A 70 -18.24 -16.22 2.34
CA SER A 70 -18.04 -17.03 1.12
C SER A 70 -16.82 -16.57 0.33
N THR A 71 -16.17 -17.52 -0.36
CA THR A 71 -15.02 -17.26 -1.23
C THR A 71 -15.44 -16.57 -2.52
N SER A 72 -14.59 -15.72 -3.08
CA SER A 72 -14.81 -14.97 -4.32
C SER A 72 -13.56 -14.90 -5.17
N ALA A 73 -13.70 -14.51 -6.44
CA ALA A 73 -12.53 -14.22 -7.28
C ALA A 73 -11.64 -13.14 -6.63
N GLY A 74 -10.33 -13.36 -6.65
CA GLY A 74 -9.33 -12.53 -5.98
C GLY A 74 -9.02 -12.93 -4.53
N ASP A 75 -9.78 -13.85 -3.93
CA ASP A 75 -9.43 -14.48 -2.65
C ASP A 75 -8.27 -15.49 -2.83
N LEU A 76 -7.66 -15.87 -1.71
CA LEU A 76 -6.56 -16.82 -1.68
C LEU A 76 -7.02 -18.15 -1.06
N ILE A 77 -6.48 -19.25 -1.57
CA ILE A 77 -6.67 -20.60 -1.05
C ILE A 77 -5.30 -21.24 -0.85
N ALA A 78 -5.02 -21.75 0.35
CA ALA A 78 -3.80 -22.50 0.65
C ALA A 78 -4.07 -24.01 0.67
N ASP A 79 -3.12 -24.76 0.12
CA ASP A 79 -3.06 -26.21 0.29
C ASP A 79 -2.49 -26.61 1.67
N SER A 80 -2.34 -27.92 1.91
CA SER A 80 -1.80 -28.45 3.15
C SER A 80 -0.34 -28.08 3.41
N ASP A 81 0.40 -27.75 2.35
CA ASP A 81 1.82 -27.43 2.40
C ASP A 81 2.04 -25.91 2.53
N GLY A 82 0.97 -25.13 2.55
CA GLY A 82 1.00 -23.67 2.67
C GLY A 82 1.20 -22.95 1.33
N ASN A 83 1.18 -23.66 0.19
CA ASN A 83 1.25 -22.99 -1.11
C ASN A 83 -0.07 -22.26 -1.36
N LEU A 84 0.04 -21.00 -1.77
CA LEU A 84 -1.09 -20.11 -1.98
C LEU A 84 -1.50 -20.07 -3.45
N TYR A 85 -2.81 -20.09 -3.69
CA TYR A 85 -3.43 -19.99 -4.99
C TYR A 85 -4.50 -18.92 -4.99
N VAL A 86 -4.52 -18.09 -6.02
CA VAL A 86 -5.54 -17.08 -6.26
C VAL A 86 -6.74 -17.74 -6.93
N VAL A 87 -7.94 -17.43 -6.44
CA VAL A 87 -9.19 -17.76 -7.11
C VAL A 87 -9.38 -16.83 -8.30
N GLU A 88 -9.31 -17.38 -9.51
CA GLU A 88 -9.56 -16.62 -10.74
C GLU A 88 -11.01 -16.80 -11.20
N SER A 89 -11.43 -16.00 -12.18
CA SER A 89 -12.72 -16.24 -12.87
C SER A 89 -12.78 -17.63 -13.51
N PHE A 90 -11.62 -18.19 -13.89
CA PHE A 90 -11.48 -19.52 -14.47
C PHE A 90 -10.33 -20.28 -13.78
N GLY A 91 -10.67 -21.01 -12.73
CA GLY A 91 -9.76 -21.90 -12.03
C GLY A 91 -8.91 -21.18 -10.98
N PHE A 92 -7.66 -21.64 -10.83
CA PHE A 92 -6.75 -21.20 -9.78
C PHE A 92 -5.37 -20.95 -10.37
N GLN A 93 -4.70 -19.90 -9.90
CA GLN A 93 -3.33 -19.57 -10.30
C GLN A 93 -2.44 -19.51 -9.07
N PRO A 94 -1.19 -20.00 -9.12
CA PRO A 94 -0.25 -19.81 -8.02
C PRO A 94 -0.14 -18.33 -7.66
N TYR A 95 -0.21 -18.03 -6.36
CA TYR A 95 -0.05 -16.67 -5.88
C TYR A 95 1.40 -16.24 -6.05
N GLN A 96 1.62 -15.34 -6.99
CA GLN A 96 2.91 -14.71 -7.23
C GLN A 96 2.78 -13.24 -6.87
N PRO A 97 2.92 -12.87 -5.58
CA PRO A 97 2.93 -11.47 -5.22
C PRO A 97 4.06 -10.80 -5.98
N LYS A 98 3.73 -9.87 -6.88
CA LYS A 98 4.70 -8.88 -7.27
C LYS A 98 4.96 -8.07 -6.02
N ALA A 99 6.22 -7.98 -5.59
CA ALA A 99 6.63 -7.07 -4.54
C ALA A 99 6.18 -5.66 -4.95
N ILE A 100 5.00 -5.24 -4.49
CA ILE A 100 4.61 -3.85 -4.52
C ILE A 100 5.45 -3.26 -3.42
N ARG A 101 6.64 -2.77 -3.79
CA ARG A 101 7.36 -1.84 -2.96
C ARG A 101 6.33 -0.77 -2.59
N PRO A 102 5.91 -0.63 -1.34
CA PRO A 102 4.83 0.27 -0.99
C PRO A 102 5.43 1.68 -0.91
N VAL A 103 6.07 2.13 -1.99
CA VAL A 103 6.85 3.37 -2.10
C VAL A 103 6.01 4.54 -1.60
N HIS A 104 4.73 4.56 -1.96
CA HIS A 104 3.77 5.58 -1.52
C HIS A 104 3.41 5.48 -0.03
N LYS A 105 3.32 4.28 0.56
CA LYS A 105 3.04 4.14 2.01
C LYS A 105 4.27 4.46 2.85
N LEU A 106 5.45 4.15 2.33
CA LEU A 106 6.72 4.47 2.98
C LEU A 106 6.99 5.97 2.90
N ALA A 107 6.82 6.59 1.73
CA ALA A 107 6.92 8.03 1.55
C ALA A 107 5.89 8.79 2.40
N GLU A 108 4.65 8.32 2.50
CA GLU A 108 3.65 8.95 3.39
C GLU A 108 3.97 8.75 4.87
N ALA A 109 4.47 7.58 5.28
CA ALA A 109 4.94 7.36 6.64
C ALA A 109 6.12 8.31 7.00
N TYR A 110 7.01 8.55 6.03
CA TYR A 110 8.10 9.53 6.16
C TYR A 110 7.58 10.97 6.28
N ARG A 111 6.61 11.34 5.45
CA ARG A 111 6.00 12.67 5.48
C ARG A 111 5.27 12.93 6.81
N LEU A 112 4.57 11.92 7.34
CA LEU A 112 3.92 11.98 8.65
C LEU A 112 4.95 12.10 9.78
N LEU A 113 6.07 11.39 9.69
CA LEU A 113 7.17 11.49 10.66
C LEU A 113 7.85 12.86 10.62
N GLU A 114 8.14 13.39 9.44
CA GLU A 114 8.74 14.72 9.26
C GLU A 114 7.83 15.85 9.73
N THR A 115 6.52 15.70 9.51
CA THR A 115 5.49 16.61 10.05
C THR A 115 5.49 16.56 11.58
N ALA A 116 5.47 15.36 12.17
CA ALA A 116 5.51 15.19 13.62
C ALA A 116 6.82 15.73 14.24
N CYS A 117 7.96 15.57 13.56
CA CYS A 117 9.24 16.14 14.01
C CYS A 117 9.23 17.67 13.92
N THR A 118 8.66 18.25 12.87
CA THR A 118 8.52 19.71 12.72
C THR A 118 7.58 20.30 13.78
N GLU A 119 6.45 19.64 14.03
CA GLU A 119 5.53 20.03 15.11
C GLU A 119 6.18 19.92 16.48
N LEU A 120 7.01 18.90 16.71
CA LEU A 120 7.80 18.77 17.94
C LEU A 120 8.83 19.88 18.06
N LEU A 121 9.57 20.21 17.00
CA LEU A 121 10.55 21.30 16.98
C LEU A 121 9.89 22.66 17.26
N ASN A 122 8.74 22.93 16.66
CA ASN A 122 7.97 24.15 16.93
C ASN A 122 7.42 24.17 18.36
N ALA A 123 6.99 23.03 18.89
CA ALA A 123 6.58 22.90 20.28
C ALA A 123 7.75 23.07 21.26
N VAL A 124 8.95 22.67 20.85
CA VAL A 124 10.20 22.84 21.58
C VAL A 124 10.63 24.31 21.60
N GLU A 125 10.51 25.03 20.48
CA GLU A 125 10.77 26.49 20.40
C GLU A 125 9.80 27.28 21.31
N LEU A 126 8.56 26.81 21.45
CA LEU A 126 7.60 27.33 22.44
C LEU A 126 7.95 26.96 23.90
N VAL A 127 8.70 25.88 24.12
CA VAL A 127 9.14 25.39 25.44
C VAL A 127 10.53 25.92 25.85
N GLU A 128 11.34 26.44 24.91
CA GLU A 128 12.56 27.21 25.19
C GLU A 128 12.26 28.50 25.99
N VAL A 129 11.02 28.98 25.95
CA VAL A 129 10.53 30.06 26.82
C VAL A 129 10.25 29.56 28.25
N ALA A 130 10.16 28.25 28.48
CA ALA A 130 9.58 27.68 29.70
C ALA A 130 10.52 26.90 30.63
N VAL A 131 11.48 26.03 30.21
CA VAL A 131 12.19 25.19 31.21
C VAL A 131 13.62 24.77 30.87
N ASN A 132 14.49 25.03 31.85
CA ASN A 132 15.87 24.58 32.13
C ASN A 132 16.33 23.23 31.55
N ASP A 133 17.45 23.31 30.82
CA ASP A 133 18.64 22.45 30.80
C ASP A 133 18.50 20.97 31.15
N GLY A 134 18.52 20.13 30.11
CA GLY A 134 19.01 18.73 30.18
C GLY A 134 18.13 17.70 29.48
N ASN A 135 16.80 17.86 29.55
CA ASN A 135 15.88 16.84 29.03
C ASN A 135 15.59 17.03 27.52
N LEU A 136 15.65 18.26 27.04
CA LEU A 136 15.35 18.61 25.66
C LEU A 136 16.41 18.12 24.67
N HIS A 137 17.69 18.34 24.99
CA HIS A 137 18.80 17.93 24.14
C HIS A 137 18.88 16.39 24.01
N SER A 138 18.59 15.68 25.10
CA SER A 138 18.51 14.21 25.11
C SER A 138 17.38 13.68 24.23
N LEU A 139 16.21 14.34 24.25
CA LEU A 139 15.07 14.00 23.41
C LEU A 139 15.36 14.25 21.92
N LEU A 140 15.93 15.41 21.57
CA LEU A 140 16.34 15.74 20.20
C LEU A 140 17.38 14.75 19.67
N THR A 141 18.33 14.36 20.51
CA THR A 141 19.35 13.37 20.16
C THR A 141 18.72 12.00 19.90
N ALA A 142 17.79 11.55 20.74
CA ALA A 142 17.09 10.28 20.55
C ALA A 142 16.24 10.28 19.26
N VAL A 143 15.59 11.40 18.94
CA VAL A 143 14.81 11.57 17.70
C VAL A 143 15.73 11.52 16.47
N HIS A 144 16.86 12.24 16.49
CA HIS A 144 17.83 12.20 15.40
C HIS A 144 18.42 10.81 15.18
N GLN A 145 18.73 10.09 16.27
CA GLN A 145 19.22 8.71 16.19
C GLN A 145 18.19 7.76 15.59
N ALA A 146 16.91 7.89 16.00
CA ALA A 146 15.83 7.10 15.42
C ALA A 146 15.67 7.41 13.92
N LEU A 147 15.69 8.68 13.53
CA LEU A 147 15.62 9.08 12.12
C LEU A 147 16.79 8.54 11.28
N ALA A 148 18.01 8.60 11.81
CA ALA A 148 19.19 8.06 11.15
C ALA A 148 19.11 6.54 10.98
N ALA A 149 18.64 5.81 12.00
CA ALA A 149 18.46 4.36 11.94
C ALA A 149 17.40 3.94 10.90
N ILE A 150 16.30 4.69 10.80
CA ILE A 150 15.25 4.44 9.80
C ILE A 150 15.79 4.75 8.38
N ARG A 151 16.48 5.89 8.18
CA ARG A 151 17.13 6.22 6.89
C ARG A 151 18.13 5.15 6.45
N HIS A 152 19.01 4.71 7.35
CA HIS A 152 19.96 3.66 7.04
C HIS A 152 19.28 2.34 6.66
N SER A 153 18.20 1.98 7.37
CA SER A 153 17.40 0.79 7.05
C SER A 153 16.76 0.90 5.67
N LEU A 154 16.34 2.10 5.26
CA LEU A 154 15.81 2.34 3.92
C LEU A 154 16.87 2.21 2.82
N VAL A 155 18.06 2.77 3.01
CA VAL A 155 19.16 2.62 2.04
C VAL A 155 19.54 1.15 1.86
N ALA A 156 19.59 0.38 2.95
CA ALA A 156 19.85 -1.06 2.90
C ALA A 156 18.78 -1.84 2.11
N GLU A 157 17.53 -1.39 2.14
CA GLU A 157 16.41 -1.92 1.35
C GLU A 157 16.35 -1.38 -0.09
N GLY A 158 17.36 -0.60 -0.51
CA GLY A 158 17.51 -0.09 -1.87
C GLY A 158 16.68 1.17 -2.16
N TYR A 159 16.29 1.93 -1.13
CA TYR A 159 15.67 3.24 -1.27
C TYR A 159 16.76 4.33 -1.23
N PRO A 160 16.91 5.17 -2.26
CA PRO A 160 17.97 6.17 -2.31
C PRO A 160 17.77 7.29 -1.27
N ASP A 161 18.88 7.82 -0.74
CA ASP A 161 18.90 8.93 0.24
C ASP A 161 18.32 10.26 -0.28
N SER A 162 18.14 10.37 -1.60
CA SER A 162 17.54 11.52 -2.28
C SER A 162 16.55 11.04 -3.33
N GLU A 163 15.33 11.56 -3.30
CA GLU A 163 14.38 11.31 -4.36
C GLU A 163 14.84 12.03 -5.64
N SER A 164 15.10 11.25 -6.69
CA SER A 164 15.38 11.78 -8.01
C SER A 164 14.09 11.90 -8.81
N PRO A 165 13.87 12.99 -9.57
CA PRO A 165 12.70 13.11 -10.42
C PRO A 165 12.61 11.94 -11.40
N VAL A 166 11.43 11.34 -11.48
CA VAL A 166 11.09 10.26 -12.39
C VAL A 166 10.53 10.86 -13.68
N LEU A 167 10.85 10.25 -14.82
CA LEU A 167 10.24 10.61 -16.10
C LEU A 167 8.72 10.45 -16.06
N TRP A 168 7.99 11.41 -16.65
CA TRP A 168 6.53 11.47 -16.57
C TRP A 168 5.82 10.20 -17.06
N ASP A 169 6.35 9.52 -18.06
CA ASP A 169 5.80 8.27 -18.61
C ASP A 169 5.83 7.12 -17.60
N LYS A 170 6.78 7.12 -16.67
CA LYS A 170 6.97 6.07 -15.65
C LYS A 170 6.39 6.43 -14.28
N ALA A 171 6.16 7.71 -14.03
CA ALA A 171 5.74 8.22 -12.72
C ALA A 171 4.45 7.56 -12.18
N GLN A 172 4.44 7.26 -10.89
CA GLN A 172 3.30 6.76 -10.12
C GLN A 172 2.88 7.79 -9.07
N PRO A 173 1.67 7.68 -8.49
CA PRO A 173 1.33 8.44 -7.29
C PRO A 173 2.39 8.27 -6.19
N GLY A 174 2.91 9.38 -5.67
CA GLY A 174 4.01 9.47 -4.73
C GLY A 174 5.36 9.86 -5.36
N ASP A 175 5.52 9.68 -6.68
CA ASP A 175 6.81 9.98 -7.32
C ASP A 175 7.03 11.50 -7.43
N LEU A 176 8.30 11.87 -7.35
CA LEU A 176 8.80 13.20 -7.70
C LEU A 176 8.90 13.29 -9.22
N VAL A 177 8.41 14.37 -9.81
CA VAL A 177 8.53 14.66 -11.26
C VAL A 177 8.89 16.13 -11.46
N GLY A 178 9.37 16.46 -12.66
CA GLY A 178 9.77 17.83 -13.02
C GLY A 178 11.28 18.02 -13.01
N ASN A 179 11.70 19.28 -13.07
CA ASN A 179 13.10 19.70 -13.07
C ASN A 179 13.19 21.17 -12.62
N ALA A 180 14.40 21.74 -12.59
CA ALA A 180 14.63 23.12 -12.17
C ALA A 180 13.87 24.17 -13.02
N ASP A 181 13.61 23.89 -14.31
CA ASP A 181 12.99 24.84 -15.23
C ASP A 181 11.47 24.93 -15.05
N VAL A 182 10.81 23.80 -14.80
CA VAL A 182 9.34 23.72 -14.61
C VAL A 182 8.92 23.65 -13.14
N GLY A 183 9.86 23.45 -12.23
CA GLY A 183 9.61 23.16 -10.83
C GLY A 183 9.47 21.66 -10.55
N LEU A 184 9.65 21.30 -9.29
CA LEU A 184 9.48 19.94 -8.80
C LEU A 184 8.06 19.74 -8.25
N PHE A 185 7.48 18.60 -8.59
CA PHE A 185 6.12 18.24 -8.19
C PHE A 185 6.03 16.81 -7.68
N ARG A 186 5.20 16.62 -6.67
CA ARG A 186 4.74 15.32 -6.21
C ARG A 186 3.49 14.90 -6.98
N VAL A 187 3.50 13.70 -7.54
CA VAL A 187 2.30 13.13 -8.18
C VAL A 187 1.32 12.66 -7.10
N VAL A 188 0.10 13.20 -7.07
CA VAL A 188 -0.95 12.74 -6.14
C VAL A 188 -1.81 11.66 -6.78
N ALA A 189 -2.19 11.86 -8.04
CA ALA A 189 -3.03 10.90 -8.76
C ALA A 189 -2.82 11.04 -10.27
N ARG A 190 -2.99 9.92 -10.99
CA ARG A 190 -2.89 9.85 -12.46
C ARG A 190 -4.10 9.14 -13.06
N ARG A 191 -4.22 9.21 -14.39
CA ARG A 191 -5.21 8.51 -15.22
C ARG A 191 -6.65 8.79 -14.80
N LEU A 192 -6.91 9.95 -14.23
CA LEU A 192 -8.23 10.33 -13.75
C LEU A 192 -9.15 10.58 -14.95
N ARG A 193 -10.24 9.82 -15.00
CA ARG A 193 -11.34 10.01 -15.95
C ARG A 193 -12.69 9.93 -15.24
N PRO A 194 -13.63 10.83 -15.55
CA PRO A 194 -13.49 12.05 -16.38
C PRO A 194 -12.87 13.24 -15.61
N LYS A 195 -12.63 14.40 -16.26
CA LYS A 195 -11.97 15.60 -15.69
C LYS A 195 -12.52 16.02 -14.32
N TRP A 196 -13.82 15.85 -14.08
CA TRP A 196 -14.42 16.26 -12.81
C TRP A 196 -13.86 15.49 -11.60
N ARG A 197 -13.34 14.26 -11.78
CA ARG A 197 -12.68 13.51 -10.69
C ARG A 197 -11.41 14.22 -10.21
N ALA A 198 -10.60 14.75 -11.13
CA ALA A 198 -9.44 15.55 -10.79
C ALA A 198 -9.82 16.86 -10.09
N LYS A 199 -10.88 17.53 -10.54
CA LYS A 199 -11.41 18.73 -9.86
C LYS A 199 -11.90 18.45 -8.44
N ARG A 200 -12.58 17.32 -8.23
CA ARG A 200 -13.05 16.92 -6.90
C ARG A 200 -11.88 16.62 -5.96
N LEU A 201 -10.85 15.95 -6.46
CA LEU A 201 -9.64 15.69 -5.68
C LEU A 201 -8.90 17.01 -5.34
N LEU A 202 -8.82 17.94 -6.30
CA LEU A 202 -8.21 19.25 -6.09
C LEU A 202 -8.87 20.05 -4.96
N ALA A 203 -10.18 19.93 -4.77
CA ALA A 203 -10.90 20.62 -3.69
C ALA A 203 -10.42 20.23 -2.27
N HIS A 204 -9.70 19.12 -2.15
CA HIS A 204 -9.13 18.63 -0.89
C HIS A 204 -7.61 18.88 -0.77
N ILE A 205 -6.98 19.50 -1.78
CA ILE A 205 -5.53 19.69 -1.85
C ILE A 205 -5.25 21.15 -2.23
N PRO A 206 -5.13 22.06 -1.24
CA PRO A 206 -5.09 23.51 -1.48
C PRO A 206 -3.98 23.98 -2.42
N THR A 207 -2.83 23.32 -2.41
CA THR A 207 -1.67 23.62 -3.27
C THR A 207 -1.64 22.80 -4.55
N GLY A 208 -2.64 21.93 -4.76
CA GLY A 208 -2.68 21.02 -5.89
C GLY A 208 -2.84 21.74 -7.24
N GLN A 209 -2.43 21.08 -8.31
CA GLN A 209 -2.59 21.53 -9.68
C GLN A 209 -3.06 20.38 -10.56
N ILE A 210 -3.92 20.68 -11.53
CA ILE A 210 -4.43 19.69 -12.50
C ILE A 210 -3.58 19.74 -13.76
N TRP A 211 -3.08 18.58 -14.16
CA TRP A 211 -2.29 18.41 -15.37
C TRP A 211 -2.95 17.44 -16.35
N ILE A 212 -2.59 17.57 -17.63
CA ILE A 212 -2.98 16.60 -18.66
C ILE A 212 -2.04 15.40 -18.54
N ASP A 213 -2.61 14.23 -18.28
CA ASP A 213 -1.81 13.01 -18.07
C ASP A 213 -1.57 12.25 -19.38
N SER A 214 -2.63 12.09 -20.18
CA SER A 214 -2.63 11.51 -21.52
C SER A 214 -3.89 11.98 -22.25
N PRO A 215 -4.11 11.66 -23.54
CA PRO A 215 -5.33 12.03 -24.23
C PRO A 215 -6.56 11.62 -23.44
N ARG A 216 -7.37 12.61 -23.03
CA ARG A 216 -8.59 12.45 -22.22
C ARG A 216 -8.38 11.99 -20.76
N THR A 217 -7.17 11.91 -20.22
CA THR A 217 -6.94 11.65 -18.78
C THR A 217 -6.30 12.86 -18.09
N TRP A 218 -6.43 12.93 -16.77
CA TRP A 218 -5.94 14.02 -15.94
C TRP A 218 -5.11 13.50 -14.77
N ALA A 219 -4.16 14.30 -14.31
CA ALA A 219 -3.39 14.08 -13.10
C ALA A 219 -3.59 15.24 -12.11
N VAL A 220 -3.33 14.97 -10.84
CA VAL A 220 -3.23 16.00 -9.79
C VAL A 220 -1.83 15.92 -9.21
N LEU A 221 -1.17 17.08 -9.13
CA LEU A 221 0.20 17.24 -8.65
C LEU A 221 0.26 18.30 -7.55
N VAL A 222 1.23 18.20 -6.66
CA VAL A 222 1.49 19.20 -5.62
C VAL A 222 2.91 19.71 -5.78
N PRO A 223 3.16 21.04 -5.85
CA PRO A 223 4.51 21.57 -5.93
C PRO A 223 5.29 21.22 -4.65
N ILE A 224 6.56 20.88 -4.81
CA ILE A 224 7.49 20.77 -3.68
C ILE A 224 8.19 22.10 -3.56
N SER A 225 7.93 22.82 -2.48
CA SER A 225 8.71 24.01 -2.13
C SER A 225 10.15 23.55 -1.92
N GLU A 226 11.07 24.05 -2.73
CA GLU A 226 12.49 23.98 -2.39
C GLU A 226 12.64 24.80 -1.10
N THR A 227 12.81 24.12 0.02
CA THR A 227 13.32 24.76 1.23
C THR A 227 14.70 25.30 0.84
N GLU A 228 14.85 26.62 0.85
CA GLU A 228 16.12 27.27 0.53
C GLU A 228 17.26 26.56 1.29
N PRO A 229 18.36 26.16 0.62
CA PRO A 229 19.52 25.67 1.33
C PRO A 229 19.97 26.75 2.32
N PRO A 230 20.40 26.38 3.54
CA PRO A 230 20.85 27.35 4.52
C PRO A 230 21.95 28.18 3.88
N SER A 231 21.68 29.48 3.72
CA SER A 231 22.67 30.47 3.32
C SER A 231 23.93 30.23 4.15
N GLU A 232 25.00 29.79 3.49
CA GLU A 232 26.35 29.89 4.05
C GLU A 232 26.59 31.37 4.30
N ARG A 233 26.41 31.79 5.55
CA ARG A 233 26.95 33.04 6.05
C ARG A 233 28.45 32.87 6.13
N VAL A 234 29.14 33.41 5.13
CA VAL A 234 30.58 33.71 5.16
C VAL A 234 30.86 34.73 6.26
#